data_AF-A0A0G0LGM7-F1
#
_entry.id   AF-A0A0G0LGM7-F1
#
_cell.length_a   1.000
_cell.length_b   1.000
_cell.length_c   1.000
_cell.angle_alpha   90.00
_cell.angle_beta   90.00
_cell.angle_gamma   90.00
#
_symmetry.space_group_name_H-M   'P 1'
#
loop_
_entity.id
_entity.type
_entity.pdbx_description
1 polymer ?
#
loop_
_entity_poly.entity_id
_entity_poly.type
_entity_poly.pdbx_seq_one_letter_code
_entity_poly.pdbx_strand_id
1 'polypeptide(L)'
;MDPVQNSNNNLQDLTPDSEPVSPSQNESTKPSFVTQEVPAQDQSQTPTTEQPREVPQVQIGPQPDTPNSILTPTPSSQTTPEPLQEPPKSGKSRIIPFVAGLLLLIFFILIITAGATYTVAYEKIKLNKNPEFQKKVAYFVMSLPFTPKTPKFLLTRTGMAHQDVTKESFNISLAVDSKDIASSLGLSGLDVEAKGAIDYSDPKNVKLNLDTSITKDFNFELRKKDKFLYFKINKLPSTLLALAGLKVEDFTQILDTWVSYDTSPLDTEARKSIQDEEIDPLSGEYLDETFEKYVDAEVLSKMVLEEVTEEATRMYKITLNADPALIDHLGQKFEEERKKAGGAYLNQPGEPQKLSDMVKVLKWEVYIEPKSYYTKKLIVTADLETDKMDYGNLFLGTSSSPSEKSQTKIAFAAKFDDFGEEVVVQEPEGTITFEEFTNIVSEILKQIYKEFFNSQYSSSDAELELPDNL
;
A
#
# COMPACT_ATOMS: atom_id res chain seq x y z
N MET A 1 7.53 3.24 48.53
CA MET A 1 8.88 3.69 48.92
C MET A 1 8.94 5.18 48.61
N ASP A 2 9.32 5.98 49.60
CA ASP A 2 9.40 7.44 49.51
C ASP A 2 10.41 7.95 48.46
N PRO A 3 10.22 9.16 47.93
CA PRO A 3 11.13 9.78 46.96
C PRO A 3 12.27 10.50 47.69
N VAL A 4 13.48 10.40 47.15
CA VAL A 4 14.63 11.18 47.60
C VAL A 4 14.91 12.28 46.58
N GLN A 5 14.68 13.52 47.00
CA GLN A 5 15.29 14.72 46.42
C GLN A 5 16.81 14.66 46.63
N ASN A 6 17.59 15.13 45.64
CA ASN A 6 18.81 15.84 45.98
C ASN A 6 19.08 16.99 45.00
N SER A 7 19.37 18.14 45.60
CA SER A 7 19.66 19.44 44.97
C SER A 7 21.16 19.60 44.70
N ASN A 8 21.50 20.41 43.70
CA ASN A 8 22.33 21.63 43.78
C ASN A 8 23.31 21.85 42.60
N ASN A 9 23.08 23.02 41.96
CA ASN A 9 24.02 24.09 41.60
C ASN A 9 25.34 23.77 40.89
N ASN A 10 25.52 24.38 39.70
CA ASN A 10 26.49 25.47 39.57
C ASN A 10 26.17 26.41 38.39
N LEU A 11 26.26 27.71 38.68
CA LEU A 11 26.19 28.85 37.77
C LEU A 11 27.62 29.27 37.36
N GLN A 12 27.84 29.64 36.10
CA GLN A 12 28.86 30.57 35.56
C GLN A 12 28.67 30.56 34.03
N ASP A 13 27.94 31.49 33.40
CA ASP A 13 28.20 32.92 33.20
C ASP A 13 29.42 33.19 32.30
N LEU A 14 29.18 33.35 30.99
CA LEU A 14 30.01 34.08 30.03
C LEU A 14 29.11 34.52 28.85
N THR A 15 28.88 35.83 28.74
CA THR A 15 28.35 36.51 27.54
C THR A 15 29.44 37.48 27.01
N PRO A 16 29.18 38.34 26.00
CA PRO A 16 29.48 38.11 24.58
C PRO A 16 30.43 39.20 24.01
N ASP A 17 30.99 38.99 22.82
CA ASP A 17 31.56 40.02 21.92
C ASP A 17 32.13 39.25 20.70
N SER A 18 32.10 39.66 19.43
CA SER A 18 31.73 40.93 18.79
C SER A 18 31.69 40.70 17.26
N GLU A 19 30.66 41.29 16.63
CA GLU A 19 30.63 41.97 15.32
C GLU A 19 31.03 41.33 13.95
N PRO A 20 30.47 41.89 12.84
CA PRO A 20 30.17 41.18 11.60
C PRO A 20 31.16 41.45 10.47
N VAL A 21 31.15 40.59 9.44
CA VAL A 21 31.86 40.88 8.17
C VAL A 21 30.95 40.60 6.97
N SER A 22 30.58 41.70 6.30
CA SER A 22 30.31 41.80 4.86
C SER A 22 31.03 43.08 4.40
N PRO A 23 31.68 43.14 3.22
CA PRO A 23 30.99 43.24 1.92
C PRO A 23 31.73 42.48 0.78
N SER A 24 31.17 42.21 -0.40
CA SER A 24 31.06 43.19 -1.50
C SER A 24 30.38 42.57 -2.73
N GLN A 25 29.67 43.43 -3.45
CA GLN A 25 29.05 43.27 -4.76
C GLN A 25 30.07 43.01 -5.88
N ASN A 26 29.70 42.24 -6.91
CA ASN A 26 29.88 42.66 -8.31
C ASN A 26 29.02 41.86 -9.32
N GLU A 27 28.18 42.62 -10.02
CA GLU A 27 27.83 42.60 -11.45
C GLU A 27 27.50 41.30 -12.23
N SER A 28 26.23 41.22 -12.65
CA SER A 28 25.76 41.23 -14.05
C SER A 28 26.46 40.32 -15.08
N THR A 29 25.80 39.21 -15.46
CA THR A 29 25.64 38.82 -16.88
C THR A 29 24.53 37.77 -17.09
N LYS A 30 23.45 38.16 -17.77
CA LYS A 30 22.65 37.35 -18.71
C LYS A 30 22.98 37.94 -20.12
N PRO A 31 22.77 37.28 -21.28
CA PRO A 31 22.13 35.98 -21.52
C PRO A 31 22.81 35.10 -22.60
N SER A 32 22.30 33.88 -22.80
CA SER A 32 22.09 33.34 -24.16
C SER A 32 21.01 32.26 -24.15
N PHE A 33 19.91 32.59 -24.83
CA PHE A 33 18.88 31.68 -25.29
C PHE A 33 19.43 30.90 -26.49
N VAL A 34 19.19 29.59 -26.54
CA VAL A 34 19.16 28.83 -27.79
C VAL A 34 17.76 28.28 -27.94
N THR A 35 16.98 28.97 -28.77
CA THR A 35 15.75 28.49 -29.36
C THR A 35 16.14 27.49 -30.45
N GLN A 36 15.64 26.26 -30.36
CA GLN A 36 15.58 25.37 -31.51
C GLN A 36 14.11 25.09 -31.80
N GLU A 37 13.68 25.61 -32.94
CA GLU A 37 12.33 25.58 -33.45
C GLU A 37 12.15 24.42 -34.44
N VAL A 38 10.97 23.76 -34.34
CA VAL A 38 10.12 23.24 -35.45
C VAL A 38 10.41 21.81 -35.98
N PRO A 39 9.41 21.01 -36.45
CA PRO A 39 7.96 21.26 -36.58
C PRO A 39 7.01 20.23 -35.94
N ALA A 40 5.79 20.69 -35.72
CA ALA A 40 4.58 19.88 -35.63
C ALA A 40 4.12 19.38 -37.02
N GLN A 41 3.65 18.14 -37.10
CA GLN A 41 2.66 17.71 -38.09
C GLN A 41 1.54 16.96 -37.38
N ASP A 42 0.33 17.46 -37.60
CA ASP A 42 -0.96 16.92 -37.20
C ASP A 42 -1.49 16.04 -38.34
N GLN A 43 -1.99 14.84 -38.02
CA GLN A 43 -3.09 14.19 -38.76
C GLN A 43 -3.63 12.95 -38.02
N SER A 44 -4.91 13.03 -37.68
CA SER A 44 -5.78 11.93 -37.25
C SER A 44 -6.15 11.00 -38.42
N GLN A 45 -6.22 9.69 -38.18
CA GLN A 45 -7.23 8.76 -38.75
C GLN A 45 -7.17 7.37 -38.07
N THR A 46 -8.36 6.84 -37.76
CA THR A 46 -8.66 5.56 -37.05
C THR A 46 -8.90 4.40 -38.06
N PRO A 47 -9.29 3.18 -37.61
CA PRO A 47 -8.47 1.97 -37.43
C PRO A 47 -8.56 0.96 -38.60
N THR A 48 -7.63 -0.01 -38.66
CA THR A 48 -7.78 -1.21 -39.50
C THR A 48 -7.42 -2.48 -38.71
N THR A 49 -8.37 -3.40 -38.69
CA THR A 49 -8.27 -4.79 -38.20
C THR A 49 -7.53 -5.65 -39.23
N GLU A 50 -6.52 -6.44 -38.84
CA GLU A 50 -6.26 -7.82 -39.29
C GLU A 50 -4.98 -8.43 -38.66
N GLN A 51 -5.18 -9.42 -37.78
CA GLN A 51 -4.54 -10.76 -37.63
C GLN A 51 -3.02 -11.04 -37.82
N PRO A 52 -2.48 -12.19 -37.32
CA PRO A 52 -1.30 -12.22 -36.45
C PRO A 52 -0.01 -12.69 -37.15
N ARG A 53 1.14 -12.24 -36.64
CA ARG A 53 2.47 -12.68 -37.06
C ARG A 53 2.80 -14.10 -36.60
N GLU A 54 3.18 -14.94 -37.56
CA GLU A 54 3.81 -16.25 -37.38
C GLU A 54 5.23 -16.15 -36.76
N VAL A 55 5.59 -17.18 -36.00
CA VAL A 55 6.88 -17.39 -35.34
C VAL A 55 7.83 -18.13 -36.30
N PRO A 56 9.11 -17.72 -36.47
CA PRO A 56 10.05 -18.50 -37.28
C PRO A 56 10.55 -19.75 -36.53
N GLN A 57 10.34 -20.93 -37.13
CA GLN A 57 10.99 -22.18 -36.75
C GLN A 57 12.47 -22.19 -37.19
N VAL A 58 13.36 -22.65 -36.30
CA VAL A 58 14.77 -22.95 -36.61
C VAL A 58 14.89 -24.33 -37.23
N GLN A 59 15.45 -24.41 -38.43
CA GLN A 59 15.71 -25.62 -39.21
C GLN A 59 17.20 -25.96 -39.15
N ILE A 60 17.56 -27.14 -38.65
CA ILE A 60 18.94 -27.65 -38.65
C ILE A 60 19.10 -28.56 -39.88
N GLY A 61 19.98 -28.16 -40.80
CA GLY A 61 20.47 -28.96 -41.92
C GLY A 61 22.00 -29.11 -41.87
N PRO A 62 22.56 -30.19 -42.42
CA PRO A 62 23.89 -30.72 -42.06
C PRO A 62 25.02 -30.12 -42.90
N GLN A 63 26.23 -30.07 -42.34
CA GLN A 63 27.45 -29.67 -43.05
C GLN A 63 28.48 -30.82 -43.13
N PRO A 64 29.21 -30.99 -44.26
CA PRO A 64 30.01 -32.17 -44.57
C PRO A 64 31.54 -32.01 -44.43
N ASP A 65 32.19 -33.18 -44.40
CA ASP A 65 33.50 -33.63 -44.93
C ASP A 65 34.80 -32.82 -44.78
N THR A 66 35.86 -33.54 -44.40
CA THR A 66 37.24 -33.42 -44.95
C THR A 66 38.12 -34.63 -44.51
N PRO A 67 39.28 -34.94 -45.15
CA PRO A 67 39.41 -36.17 -45.95
C PRO A 67 40.70 -37.00 -45.71
N ASN A 68 40.87 -38.04 -46.54
CA ASN A 68 42.08 -38.79 -46.97
C ASN A 68 42.23 -40.24 -46.44
N SER A 69 42.84 -41.19 -47.14
CA SER A 69 42.98 -41.58 -48.57
C SER A 69 43.97 -42.77 -48.59
N ILE A 70 43.47 -43.97 -48.90
CA ILE A 70 43.99 -45.04 -49.81
C ILE A 70 45.43 -45.62 -49.59
N LEU A 71 45.53 -46.96 -49.41
CA LEU A 71 46.10 -47.97 -50.35
C LEU A 71 46.51 -49.32 -49.67
N THR A 72 45.88 -50.41 -50.14
CA THR A 72 46.22 -51.86 -50.05
C THR A 72 47.34 -52.20 -51.08
N PRO A 73 47.98 -53.41 -51.25
CA PRO A 73 47.60 -54.80 -50.84
C PRO A 73 48.72 -55.85 -50.45
N THR A 74 48.28 -56.95 -49.77
CA THR A 74 48.58 -58.44 -49.78
C THR A 74 49.94 -59.03 -50.29
N PRO A 75 50.37 -60.33 -50.07
CA PRO A 75 49.64 -61.52 -49.53
C PRO A 75 50.41 -62.62 -48.69
N SER A 76 49.60 -63.56 -48.14
CA SER A 76 49.78 -65.04 -47.89
C SER A 76 50.99 -65.59 -47.09
N SER A 77 50.84 -66.52 -46.13
CA SER A 77 50.26 -67.88 -46.31
C SER A 77 49.95 -68.61 -44.98
N GLN A 78 48.88 -69.44 -45.01
CA GLN A 78 48.67 -70.81 -44.43
C GLN A 78 49.18 -71.10 -42.98
N THR A 79 48.43 -71.73 -42.05
CA THR A 79 47.78 -73.06 -42.13
C THR A 79 46.96 -73.33 -40.84
N THR A 80 45.67 -73.71 -40.98
CA THR A 80 44.87 -74.79 -40.29
C THR A 80 44.76 -74.88 -38.74
N PRO A 81 43.60 -75.33 -38.18
CA PRO A 81 42.97 -74.80 -36.96
C PRO A 81 42.97 -75.77 -35.75
N GLU A 82 42.50 -75.28 -34.57
CA GLU A 82 41.71 -75.98 -33.52
C GLU A 82 41.88 -75.26 -32.14
N PRO A 83 40.98 -75.33 -31.13
CA PRO A 83 39.50 -75.37 -31.10
C PRO A 83 38.90 -74.11 -30.42
N LEU A 84 37.57 -74.04 -30.39
CA LEU A 84 36.75 -73.04 -29.68
C LEU A 84 37.25 -72.72 -28.26
N GLN A 85 37.58 -71.46 -28.01
CA GLN A 85 37.51 -70.89 -26.66
C GLN A 85 36.14 -70.25 -26.49
N GLU A 86 35.36 -70.81 -25.56
CA GLU A 86 34.15 -70.19 -25.03
C GLU A 86 34.44 -68.74 -24.63
N PRO A 87 33.56 -67.77 -24.94
CA PRO A 87 33.72 -66.42 -24.42
C PRO A 87 33.71 -66.48 -22.89
N PRO A 88 34.60 -65.74 -22.19
CA PRO A 88 34.57 -65.72 -20.74
C PRO A 88 33.19 -65.19 -20.32
N LYS A 89 32.46 -66.01 -19.56
CA LYS A 89 31.25 -65.60 -18.85
C LYS A 89 31.57 -64.28 -18.16
N SER A 90 30.99 -63.19 -18.66
CA SER A 90 31.02 -61.90 -17.96
C SER A 90 30.48 -62.16 -16.57
N GLY A 91 31.34 -62.10 -15.55
CA GLY A 91 30.92 -62.17 -14.17
C GLY A 91 29.86 -61.09 -14.00
N LYS A 92 28.60 -61.49 -13.79
CA LYS A 92 27.52 -60.56 -13.46
C LYS A 92 28.02 -59.72 -12.30
N SER A 93 28.43 -58.50 -12.59
CA SER A 93 28.89 -57.55 -11.59
C SER A 93 27.73 -57.34 -10.64
N ARG A 94 27.79 -58.01 -9.47
CA ARG A 94 26.81 -57.85 -8.37
C ARG A 94 26.81 -56.42 -7.82
N ILE A 95 27.68 -55.54 -8.31
CA ILE A 95 27.79 -54.14 -7.95
C ILE A 95 26.64 -53.33 -8.59
N ILE A 96 26.20 -53.64 -9.81
CA ILE A 96 25.09 -52.92 -10.47
C ILE A 96 23.77 -53.05 -9.71
N PRO A 97 23.30 -54.26 -9.29
CA PRO A 97 22.09 -54.36 -8.47
C PRO A 97 22.27 -53.80 -7.06
N PHE A 98 23.49 -53.78 -6.51
CA PHE A 98 23.78 -53.19 -5.21
C PHE A 98 23.75 -51.65 -5.24
N VAL A 99 24.35 -51.03 -6.27
CA VAL A 99 24.30 -49.58 -6.48
C VAL A 99 22.89 -49.12 -6.85
N ALA A 100 22.18 -49.89 -7.69
CA ALA A 100 20.78 -49.63 -7.98
C ALA A 100 19.91 -49.76 -6.71
N GLY A 101 20.12 -50.80 -5.89
CA GLY A 101 19.43 -50.98 -4.62
C GLY A 101 19.73 -49.87 -3.61
N LEU A 102 20.97 -49.37 -3.55
CA LEU A 102 21.37 -48.25 -2.71
C LEU A 102 20.74 -46.93 -3.18
N LEU A 103 20.73 -46.66 -4.48
CA LEU A 103 20.05 -45.49 -5.05
C LEU A 103 18.54 -45.55 -4.80
N LEU A 104 17.93 -46.72 -4.91
CA LEU A 104 16.51 -46.94 -4.66
C LEU A 104 16.19 -46.79 -3.16
N LEU A 105 17.08 -47.24 -2.27
CA LEU A 105 16.99 -47.00 -0.83
C LEU A 105 17.12 -45.51 -0.50
N ILE A 106 18.10 -44.81 -1.07
CA ILE A 106 18.26 -43.35 -0.91
C ILE A 106 17.02 -42.63 -1.43
N PHE A 107 16.48 -43.04 -2.58
CA PHE A 107 15.24 -42.50 -3.14
C PHE A 107 14.04 -42.73 -2.22
N PHE A 108 13.87 -43.93 -1.65
CA PHE A 108 12.81 -44.19 -0.67
C PHE A 108 13.00 -43.39 0.62
N ILE A 109 14.24 -43.26 1.13
CA ILE A 109 14.53 -42.42 2.29
C ILE A 109 14.18 -40.97 1.98
N LEU A 110 14.53 -40.46 0.79
CA LEU A 110 14.17 -39.12 0.32
C LEU A 110 12.65 -38.95 0.19
N ILE A 111 11.91 -39.93 -0.32
CA ILE A 111 10.44 -39.87 -0.39
C ILE A 111 9.82 -39.87 1.01
N ILE A 112 10.27 -40.74 1.91
CA ILE A 112 9.72 -40.84 3.27
C ILE A 112 10.04 -39.57 4.05
N THR A 113 11.27 -39.05 3.96
CA THR A 113 11.65 -37.79 4.59
C THR A 113 10.91 -36.61 3.97
N ALA A 114 10.85 -36.50 2.63
CA ALA A 114 10.07 -35.44 1.97
C ALA A 114 8.58 -35.52 2.33
N GLY A 115 8.00 -36.71 2.39
CA GLY A 115 6.62 -36.94 2.82
C GLY A 115 6.40 -36.53 4.27
N ALA A 116 7.30 -36.90 5.18
CA ALA A 116 7.25 -36.48 6.58
C ALA A 116 7.38 -34.96 6.72
N THR A 117 8.35 -34.35 6.05
CA THR A 117 8.55 -32.89 6.02
C THR A 117 7.33 -32.18 5.44
N TYR A 118 6.71 -32.72 4.39
CA TYR A 118 5.45 -32.20 3.84
C TYR A 118 4.30 -32.30 4.85
N THR A 119 4.11 -33.44 5.51
CA THR A 119 3.04 -33.57 6.51
C THR A 119 3.21 -32.66 7.72
N VAL A 120 4.46 -32.37 8.12
CA VAL A 120 4.78 -31.41 9.19
C VAL A 120 4.56 -29.97 8.71
N ALA A 121 5.01 -29.63 7.50
CA ALA A 121 4.88 -28.30 6.92
C ALA A 121 3.42 -27.84 6.77
N TYR A 122 2.51 -28.73 6.38
CA TYR A 122 1.08 -28.42 6.21
C TYR A 122 0.23 -28.77 7.44
N GLU A 123 0.86 -28.85 8.61
CA GLU A 123 0.20 -29.09 9.91
C GLU A 123 -0.69 -30.36 9.97
N LYS A 124 -0.45 -31.34 9.09
CA LYS A 124 -1.11 -32.65 9.17
C LYS A 124 -0.63 -33.45 10.39
N ILE A 125 0.61 -33.21 10.80
CA ILE A 125 1.18 -33.67 12.07
C ILE A 125 1.57 -32.44 12.88
N LYS A 126 0.93 -32.23 14.03
CA LYS A 126 1.24 -31.11 14.93
C LYS A 126 2.40 -31.48 15.87
N LEU A 127 3.51 -30.76 15.78
CA LEU A 127 4.64 -30.87 16.68
C LEU A 127 4.41 -29.99 17.91
N ASN A 128 3.44 -30.37 18.75
CA ASN A 128 3.04 -29.59 19.94
C ASN A 128 4.19 -29.29 20.91
N LYS A 129 5.28 -30.08 20.87
CA LYS A 129 6.46 -29.89 21.71
C LYS A 129 7.50 -28.93 21.12
N ASN A 130 7.42 -28.63 19.82
CA ASN A 130 8.36 -27.73 19.15
C ASN A 130 7.67 -27.01 17.96
N PRO A 131 6.74 -26.08 18.25
CA PRO A 131 6.01 -25.35 17.23
C PRO A 131 6.94 -24.48 16.37
N GLU A 132 8.01 -23.93 16.94
CA GLU A 132 9.00 -23.11 16.22
C GLU A 132 9.72 -23.90 15.13
N PHE A 133 10.11 -25.14 15.41
CA PHE A 133 10.68 -26.01 14.38
C PHE A 133 9.67 -26.31 13.27
N GLN A 134 8.39 -26.53 13.62
CA GLN A 134 7.34 -26.73 12.64
C GLN A 134 7.14 -25.50 11.74
N LYS A 135 7.17 -24.28 12.29
CA LYS A 135 7.11 -23.03 11.53
C LYS A 135 8.29 -22.91 10.56
N LYS A 136 9.52 -23.18 11.00
CA LYS A 136 10.72 -23.14 10.15
C LYS A 136 10.65 -24.14 9.01
N VAL A 137 10.18 -25.36 9.28
CA VAL A 137 9.98 -26.40 8.26
C VAL A 137 8.88 -25.99 7.28
N ALA A 138 7.74 -25.49 7.77
CA ALA A 138 6.64 -25.00 6.94
C ALA A 138 7.11 -23.89 6.01
N TYR A 139 7.85 -22.91 6.55
CA TYR A 139 8.40 -21.80 5.80
C TYR A 139 9.37 -22.26 4.71
N PHE A 140 10.35 -23.12 5.07
CA PHE A 140 11.31 -23.65 4.11
C PHE A 140 10.62 -24.42 2.98
N VAL A 141 9.72 -25.35 3.32
CA VAL A 141 9.00 -26.15 2.33
C VAL A 141 8.15 -25.25 1.44
N MET A 142 7.32 -24.39 2.02
CA MET A 142 6.39 -23.56 1.26
C MET A 142 7.09 -22.45 0.46
N SER A 143 8.32 -22.06 0.80
CA SER A 143 9.12 -21.11 0.00
C SER A 143 9.54 -21.66 -1.37
N LEU A 144 9.53 -22.98 -1.56
CA LEU A 144 9.91 -23.61 -2.82
C LEU A 144 8.86 -23.31 -3.91
N PRO A 145 9.27 -23.06 -5.16
CA PRO A 145 8.35 -22.59 -6.20
C PRO A 145 7.28 -23.62 -6.61
N PHE A 146 7.53 -24.91 -6.38
CA PHE A 146 6.65 -26.01 -6.81
C PHE A 146 5.75 -26.57 -5.70
N THR A 147 5.89 -26.10 -4.45
CA THR A 147 5.04 -26.55 -3.36
C THR A 147 3.77 -25.70 -3.29
N PRO A 148 2.60 -26.30 -3.00
CA PRO A 148 1.38 -25.56 -2.71
C PRO A 148 1.61 -24.47 -1.66
N LYS A 149 0.98 -23.31 -1.83
CA LYS A 149 1.01 -22.22 -0.86
C LYS A 149 -0.24 -22.31 0.01
N THR A 150 -0.16 -21.78 1.23
CA THR A 150 -1.32 -21.64 2.12
C THR A 150 -1.60 -20.16 2.37
N PRO A 151 -2.86 -19.75 2.67
CA PRO A 151 -3.17 -18.37 3.03
C PRO A 151 -2.30 -17.84 4.18
N LYS A 152 -2.10 -18.64 5.24
CA LYS A 152 -1.24 -18.28 6.38
C LYS A 152 0.19 -17.97 5.93
N PHE A 153 0.79 -18.87 5.14
CA PHE A 153 2.15 -18.65 4.63
C PHE A 153 2.27 -17.38 3.79
N LEU A 154 1.33 -17.16 2.87
CA LEU A 154 1.35 -15.99 1.98
C LEU A 154 1.21 -14.69 2.76
N LEU A 155 0.24 -14.59 3.69
CA LEU A 155 0.02 -13.40 4.49
C LEU A 155 1.22 -13.08 5.40
N THR A 156 1.81 -14.08 6.07
CA THR A 156 3.05 -13.89 6.85
C THR A 156 4.21 -13.43 5.96
N ARG A 157 4.40 -14.07 4.79
CA ARG A 157 5.50 -13.75 3.87
C ARG A 157 5.35 -12.34 3.28
N THR A 158 4.12 -11.93 2.98
CA THR A 158 3.77 -10.59 2.54
C THR A 158 4.05 -9.56 3.62
N GLY A 159 3.69 -9.83 4.87
CA GLY A 159 4.01 -8.95 6.00
C GLY A 159 5.52 -8.71 6.13
N MET A 160 6.32 -9.77 6.03
CA MET A 160 7.79 -9.66 6.02
C MET A 160 8.31 -8.89 4.80
N ALA A 161 7.75 -9.12 3.61
CA ALA A 161 8.20 -8.45 2.40
C ALA A 161 8.03 -6.93 2.46
N HIS A 162 6.95 -6.43 3.08
CA HIS A 162 6.70 -4.98 3.18
C HIS A 162 7.58 -4.28 4.22
N GLN A 163 8.28 -5.01 5.10
CA GLN A 163 9.18 -4.39 6.08
C GLN A 163 10.34 -3.66 5.40
N ASP A 164 10.82 -4.22 4.29
CA ASP A 164 11.95 -3.69 3.53
C ASP A 164 11.52 -2.67 2.46
N VAL A 165 10.21 -2.54 2.21
CA VAL A 165 9.69 -1.53 1.29
C VAL A 165 9.96 -0.18 1.93
N THR A 166 10.49 0.75 1.15
CA THR A 166 10.65 2.16 1.53
C THR A 166 10.16 3.12 0.46
N LYS A 167 9.82 2.59 -0.71
CA LYS A 167 9.34 3.32 -1.88
C LYS A 167 8.25 2.53 -2.55
N GLU A 168 7.14 3.16 -2.85
CA GLU A 168 6.01 2.56 -3.55
C GLU A 168 5.15 3.64 -4.20
N SER A 169 4.43 3.26 -5.27
CA SER A 169 3.28 4.00 -5.77
C SER A 169 2.00 3.35 -5.28
N PHE A 170 0.96 4.18 -5.08
CA PHE A 170 -0.32 3.74 -4.56
C PHE A 170 -1.48 4.39 -5.33
N ASN A 171 -2.57 3.63 -5.43
CA ASN A 171 -3.87 4.12 -5.86
C ASN A 171 -4.94 3.54 -4.93
N ILE A 172 -5.44 4.39 -4.05
CA ILE A 172 -6.41 4.05 -3.01
C ILE A 172 -7.73 4.70 -3.38
N SER A 173 -8.82 3.93 -3.30
CA SER A 173 -10.16 4.40 -3.56
C SER A 173 -11.13 3.90 -2.50
N LEU A 174 -12.10 4.74 -2.14
CA LEU A 174 -13.20 4.44 -1.26
C LEU A 174 -14.49 4.90 -1.95
N ALA A 175 -15.47 4.01 -2.07
CA ALA A 175 -16.81 4.32 -2.51
C ALA A 175 -17.81 3.99 -1.39
N VAL A 176 -18.67 4.95 -1.06
CA VAL A 176 -19.76 4.79 -0.11
C VAL A 176 -21.06 5.15 -0.79
N ASP A 177 -21.91 4.15 -0.98
CA ASP A 177 -23.27 4.30 -1.50
C ASP A 177 -24.26 4.21 -0.34
N SER A 178 -24.88 5.34 -0.01
CA SER A 178 -25.88 5.46 1.05
C SER A 178 -26.87 6.56 0.70
N LYS A 179 -28.16 6.23 0.68
CA LYS A 179 -29.23 7.20 0.42
C LYS A 179 -29.26 8.33 1.45
N ASP A 180 -28.97 8.01 2.71
CA ASP A 180 -28.99 8.99 3.81
C ASP A 180 -27.81 9.97 3.71
N ILE A 181 -26.59 9.46 3.45
CA ILE A 181 -25.39 10.30 3.24
C ILE A 181 -25.56 11.16 1.97
N ALA A 182 -26.03 10.55 0.88
CA ALA A 182 -26.32 11.25 -0.37
C ALA A 182 -27.29 12.43 -0.16
N SER A 183 -28.41 12.17 0.54
CA SER A 183 -29.43 13.19 0.79
C SER A 183 -28.97 14.32 1.72
N SER A 184 -28.20 14.01 2.76
CA SER A 184 -27.74 15.00 3.75
C SER A 184 -26.63 15.90 3.23
N LEU A 185 -25.75 15.39 2.36
CA LEU A 185 -24.64 16.14 1.78
C LEU A 185 -24.97 16.74 0.40
N GLY A 186 -26.14 16.43 -0.16
CA GLY A 186 -26.50 16.82 -1.53
C GLY A 186 -25.62 16.15 -2.60
N LEU A 187 -25.06 14.97 -2.28
CA LEU A 187 -24.18 14.19 -3.15
C LEU A 187 -24.95 13.01 -3.73
N SER A 188 -24.51 12.44 -4.85
CA SER A 188 -25.06 11.17 -5.36
C SER A 188 -24.50 9.94 -4.66
N GLY A 189 -23.39 10.11 -3.93
CA GLY A 189 -22.58 9.10 -3.27
C GLY A 189 -21.27 9.74 -2.82
N LEU A 190 -20.50 9.07 -1.96
CA LEU A 190 -19.18 9.54 -1.57
C LEU A 190 -18.13 8.64 -2.22
N ASP A 191 -17.47 9.16 -3.23
CA ASP A 191 -16.30 8.53 -3.85
C ASP A 191 -15.05 9.31 -3.43
N VAL A 192 -13.99 8.61 -3.04
CA VAL A 192 -12.68 9.20 -2.73
C VAL A 192 -11.65 8.41 -3.51
N GLU A 193 -10.73 9.10 -4.16
CA GLU A 193 -9.58 8.51 -4.83
C GLU A 193 -8.32 9.28 -4.43
N ALA A 194 -7.29 8.57 -4.01
CA ALA A 194 -5.98 9.08 -3.63
C ALA A 194 -4.91 8.31 -4.42
N LYS A 195 -4.18 9.00 -5.29
CA LYS A 195 -3.11 8.46 -6.12
C LYS A 195 -1.80 9.13 -5.79
N GLY A 196 -0.71 8.39 -5.76
CA GLY A 196 0.57 8.99 -5.41
C GLY A 196 1.70 7.99 -5.31
N ALA A 197 2.81 8.49 -4.80
CA ALA A 197 4.02 7.74 -4.55
C ALA A 197 4.75 8.35 -3.35
N ILE A 198 5.36 7.48 -2.54
CA ILE A 198 6.06 7.84 -1.33
C ILE A 198 7.47 7.24 -1.34
N ASP A 199 8.46 8.01 -0.92
CA ASP A 199 9.81 7.55 -0.60
C ASP A 199 10.13 7.98 0.82
N TYR A 200 10.18 7.00 1.72
CA TYR A 200 10.56 7.15 3.13
C TYR A 200 11.88 6.45 3.45
N SER A 201 12.73 6.17 2.45
CA SER A 201 14.07 5.62 2.68
C SER A 201 14.91 6.50 3.61
N ASP A 202 14.64 7.82 3.63
CA ASP A 202 15.10 8.74 4.68
C ASP A 202 13.88 9.29 5.45
N PRO A 203 13.58 8.78 6.66
CA PRO A 203 12.47 9.26 7.49
C PRO A 203 12.57 10.75 7.87
N LYS A 204 13.74 11.38 7.75
CA LYS A 204 13.91 12.83 7.98
C LYS A 204 13.52 13.65 6.76
N ASN A 205 13.59 13.06 5.56
CA ASN A 205 13.35 13.73 4.28
C ASN A 205 12.40 12.90 3.41
N VAL A 206 11.18 12.67 3.91
CA VAL A 206 10.14 11.96 3.16
C VAL A 206 9.81 12.72 1.88
N LYS A 207 9.78 12.00 0.75
CA LYS A 207 9.25 12.51 -0.52
C LYS A 207 7.85 11.94 -0.73
N LEU A 208 6.92 12.79 -1.14
CA LEU A 208 5.53 12.41 -1.38
C LEU A 208 5.02 13.16 -2.60
N ASN A 209 4.35 12.46 -3.49
CA ASN A 209 3.33 13.06 -4.34
C ASN A 209 1.99 12.38 -4.02
N LEU A 210 0.94 13.18 -3.88
CA LEU A 210 -0.40 12.70 -3.57
C LEU A 210 -1.41 13.60 -4.28
N ASP A 211 -2.28 12.99 -5.05
CA ASP A 211 -3.41 13.61 -5.73
C ASP A 211 -4.66 12.98 -5.17
N THR A 212 -5.53 13.79 -4.57
CA THR A 212 -6.76 13.30 -3.97
C THR A 212 -7.96 13.98 -4.60
N SER A 213 -8.94 13.17 -5.00
CA SER A 213 -10.25 13.62 -5.44
C SER A 213 -11.30 13.09 -4.47
N ILE A 214 -12.15 13.98 -3.95
CA ILE A 214 -13.33 13.62 -3.16
C ILE A 214 -14.53 14.00 -4.01
N THR A 215 -15.24 12.99 -4.49
CA THR A 215 -16.28 13.08 -5.51
C THR A 215 -15.73 13.79 -6.76
N LYS A 216 -16.61 14.35 -7.58
CA LYS A 216 -16.23 15.19 -8.73
C LYS A 216 -15.94 16.65 -8.33
N ASP A 217 -16.29 17.03 -7.10
CA ASP A 217 -16.46 18.43 -6.69
C ASP A 217 -15.31 18.95 -5.80
N PHE A 218 -14.42 18.09 -5.30
CA PHE A 218 -13.24 18.49 -4.54
C PHE A 218 -11.99 17.76 -5.03
N ASN A 219 -10.91 18.50 -5.25
CA ASN A 219 -9.63 17.94 -5.65
C ASN A 219 -8.49 18.75 -5.02
N PHE A 220 -7.54 18.06 -4.41
CA PHE A 220 -6.32 18.66 -3.92
C PHE A 220 -5.09 17.83 -4.31
N GLU A 221 -3.98 18.52 -4.50
CA GLU A 221 -2.67 17.91 -4.73
C GLU A 221 -1.72 18.29 -3.60
N LEU A 222 -0.83 17.38 -3.27
CA LEU A 222 0.20 17.51 -2.26
C LEU A 222 1.53 17.01 -2.83
N ARG A 223 2.59 17.79 -2.61
CA ARG A 223 3.97 17.42 -2.96
C ARG A 223 4.85 17.70 -1.75
N LYS A 224 5.59 16.72 -1.26
CA LYS A 224 6.60 16.88 -0.21
C LYS A 224 7.96 16.60 -0.81
N LYS A 225 8.90 17.54 -0.64
CA LYS A 225 10.30 17.35 -1.00
C LYS A 225 11.18 18.13 -0.02
N ASP A 226 12.23 17.49 0.50
CA ASP A 226 13.19 18.08 1.43
C ASP A 226 12.52 18.75 2.64
N LYS A 227 12.62 20.08 2.78
CA LYS A 227 11.98 20.84 3.84
C LYS A 227 10.66 21.51 3.44
N PHE A 228 10.19 21.34 2.21
CA PHE A 228 8.96 22.00 1.77
C PHE A 228 7.81 21.01 1.60
N LEU A 229 6.62 21.48 1.97
CA LEU A 229 5.34 20.89 1.62
C LEU A 229 4.62 21.87 0.71
N TYR A 230 4.24 21.39 -0.47
CA TYR A 230 3.45 22.14 -1.42
C TYR A 230 2.06 21.55 -1.48
N PHE A 231 1.03 22.38 -1.42
CA PHE A 231 -0.34 21.95 -1.65
C PHE A 231 -1.03 22.85 -2.66
N LYS A 232 -1.99 22.30 -3.39
CA LYS A 232 -2.81 23.00 -4.37
C LYS A 232 -4.24 22.54 -4.23
N ILE A 233 -5.17 23.49 -4.14
CA ILE A 233 -6.60 23.21 -4.13
C ILE A 233 -7.12 23.50 -5.54
N ASN A 234 -7.48 22.46 -6.28
CA ASN A 234 -7.94 22.59 -7.66
C ASN A 234 -9.45 22.89 -7.71
N LYS A 235 -10.23 22.28 -6.81
CA LYS A 235 -11.69 22.44 -6.75
C LYS A 235 -12.19 22.44 -5.32
N LEU A 236 -13.23 23.24 -5.05
CA LEU A 236 -13.94 23.27 -3.77
C LEU A 236 -15.41 22.84 -3.95
N PRO A 237 -15.97 22.10 -2.97
CA PRO A 237 -17.34 21.63 -3.03
C PRO A 237 -18.31 22.79 -2.79
N SER A 238 -19.02 23.20 -3.85
CA SER A 238 -19.95 24.34 -3.82
C SER A 238 -21.06 24.17 -2.78
N THR A 239 -21.56 22.95 -2.58
CA THR A 239 -22.60 22.67 -1.57
C THR A 239 -22.12 22.94 -0.15
N LEU A 240 -20.89 22.52 0.22
CA LEU A 240 -20.37 22.78 1.56
C LEU A 240 -20.08 24.26 1.78
N LEU A 241 -19.57 24.95 0.76
CA LEU A 241 -19.38 26.40 0.81
C LEU A 241 -20.71 27.13 0.99
N ALA A 242 -21.76 26.72 0.25
CA ALA A 242 -23.08 27.33 0.33
C ALA A 242 -23.70 27.22 1.74
N LEU A 243 -23.44 26.13 2.48
CA LEU A 243 -23.86 25.99 3.87
C LEU A 243 -23.22 27.03 4.80
N ALA A 244 -22.00 27.48 4.48
CA ALA A 244 -21.32 28.56 5.18
C ALA A 244 -21.68 29.96 4.62
N GLY A 245 -22.58 30.06 3.65
CA GLY A 245 -22.90 31.30 2.95
C GLY A 245 -21.82 31.76 1.97
N LEU A 246 -20.88 30.88 1.61
CA LEU A 246 -19.74 31.15 0.75
C LEU A 246 -20.00 30.66 -0.68
N LYS A 247 -19.32 31.28 -1.66
CA LYS A 247 -19.36 30.84 -3.06
C LYS A 247 -17.97 30.43 -3.53
N VAL A 248 -17.90 29.55 -4.53
CA VAL A 248 -16.61 29.10 -5.09
C VAL A 248 -15.86 30.26 -5.73
N GLU A 249 -16.60 31.20 -6.34
CA GLU A 249 -16.07 32.38 -7.02
C GLU A 249 -15.23 33.28 -6.10
N ASP A 250 -15.58 33.30 -4.80
CA ASP A 250 -14.87 34.08 -3.78
C ASP A 250 -13.43 33.60 -3.56
N PHE A 251 -13.14 32.33 -3.89
CA PHE A 251 -11.85 31.68 -3.67
C PHE A 251 -11.01 31.52 -4.95
N THR A 252 -11.43 32.11 -6.06
CA THR A 252 -10.73 32.00 -7.36
C THR A 252 -9.24 32.39 -7.30
N GLN A 253 -8.85 33.27 -6.39
CA GLN A 253 -7.45 33.70 -6.21
C GLN A 253 -6.54 32.64 -5.57
N ILE A 254 -7.11 31.69 -4.82
CA ILE A 254 -6.35 30.61 -4.17
C ILE A 254 -6.51 29.27 -4.87
N LEU A 255 -7.58 29.13 -5.66
CA LEU A 255 -7.77 27.96 -6.49
C LEU A 255 -6.69 27.89 -7.55
N ASP A 256 -6.31 26.67 -7.90
CA ASP A 256 -5.28 26.36 -8.86
C ASP A 256 -3.89 26.98 -8.58
N THR A 257 -3.65 27.45 -7.36
CA THR A 257 -2.38 28.07 -6.95
C THR A 257 -1.61 27.16 -6.00
N TRP A 258 -0.33 26.94 -6.28
CA TRP A 258 0.54 26.18 -5.38
C TRP A 258 0.93 27.02 -4.18
N VAL A 259 0.72 26.47 -2.99
CA VAL A 259 1.12 27.07 -1.72
C VAL A 259 2.29 26.30 -1.15
N SER A 260 3.35 27.00 -0.77
CA SER A 260 4.55 26.43 -0.16
C SER A 260 4.56 26.67 1.34
N TYR A 261 4.86 25.62 2.08
CA TYR A 261 5.02 25.63 3.54
C TYR A 261 6.38 25.03 3.90
N ASP A 262 7.22 25.80 4.60
CA ASP A 262 8.50 25.30 5.11
C ASP A 262 8.24 24.42 6.34
N THR A 263 8.37 23.11 6.13
CA THR A 263 8.27 22.05 7.14
C THR A 263 9.58 21.80 7.88
N SER A 264 10.58 22.67 7.78
CA SER A 264 11.78 22.59 8.62
C SER A 264 11.35 22.28 10.04
N PRO A 265 11.87 21.18 10.63
CA PRO A 265 11.30 20.62 11.84
C PRO A 265 11.25 21.70 12.92
N LEU A 266 10.06 21.90 13.47
CA LEU A 266 9.91 22.69 14.68
C LEU A 266 10.75 21.99 15.77
N ASP A 267 11.64 22.73 16.40
CA ASP A 267 12.44 22.23 17.54
C ASP A 267 11.53 22.08 18.76
N THR A 268 10.70 21.04 18.74
CA THR A 268 9.73 20.73 19.80
C THR A 268 10.27 19.60 20.66
N GLU A 269 9.94 19.64 21.95
CA GLU A 269 10.23 18.53 22.87
C GLU A 269 9.62 17.20 22.38
N ALA A 270 8.45 17.25 21.71
CA ALA A 270 7.83 16.10 21.07
C ALA A 270 8.66 15.53 19.90
N ARG A 271 9.37 16.37 19.15
CA ARG A 271 10.28 15.92 18.08
C ARG A 271 11.55 15.31 18.65
N LYS A 272 12.08 15.87 19.74
CA LYS A 272 13.24 15.32 20.45
C LYS A 272 12.94 13.96 21.05
N SER A 273 11.73 13.76 21.60
CA SER A 273 11.35 12.49 22.23
C SER A 273 11.25 11.30 21.28
N ILE A 274 11.14 11.54 19.97
CA ILE A 274 11.04 10.47 18.94
C ILE A 274 12.26 10.43 18.00
N GLN A 275 13.26 11.30 18.18
CA GLN A 275 14.43 11.36 17.31
C GLN A 275 15.45 10.24 17.58
N ASP A 276 15.44 9.68 18.78
CA ASP A 276 16.37 8.64 19.24
C ASP A 276 15.70 7.27 19.45
N GLU A 277 14.40 7.16 19.15
CA GLU A 277 13.72 5.86 19.16
C GLU A 277 14.11 5.10 17.89
N GLU A 278 14.98 4.10 18.06
CA GLU A 278 15.25 3.10 17.04
C GLU A 278 13.93 2.35 16.77
N ILE A 279 13.38 2.49 15.55
CA ILE A 279 12.20 1.74 15.13
C ILE A 279 12.66 0.28 15.01
N ASP A 280 12.41 -0.50 16.05
CA ASP A 280 12.75 -1.93 16.07
C ASP A 280 12.05 -2.60 14.88
N PRO A 281 12.77 -3.16 13.90
CA PRO A 281 12.15 -3.82 12.78
C PRO A 281 11.24 -4.92 13.32
N LEU A 282 9.96 -4.86 12.95
CA LEU A 282 8.95 -5.80 13.44
C LEU A 282 9.48 -7.23 13.27
N SER A 283 9.72 -7.95 14.36
CA SER A 283 10.25 -9.30 14.23
C SER A 283 9.21 -10.20 13.55
N GLY A 284 9.67 -11.27 12.88
CA GLY A 284 8.74 -12.28 12.34
C GLY A 284 7.83 -12.88 13.41
N GLU A 285 8.31 -12.96 14.66
CA GLU A 285 7.52 -13.38 15.83
C GLU A 285 6.46 -12.34 16.20
N TYR A 286 6.78 -11.04 16.15
CA TYR A 286 5.80 -9.97 16.38
C TYR A 286 4.71 -9.95 15.31
N LEU A 287 5.08 -10.12 14.04
CA LEU A 287 4.13 -10.23 12.94
C LEU A 287 3.23 -11.45 13.11
N ASP A 288 3.79 -12.61 13.45
CA ASP A 288 3.03 -13.82 13.72
C ASP A 288 2.06 -13.64 14.89
N GLU A 289 2.51 -13.06 16.01
CA GLU A 289 1.66 -12.82 17.18
C GLU A 289 0.52 -11.85 16.85
N THR A 290 0.83 -10.76 16.15
CA THR A 290 -0.16 -9.75 15.75
C THR A 290 -1.14 -10.30 14.72
N PHE A 291 -0.64 -11.12 13.79
CA PHE A 291 -1.46 -11.79 12.80
C PHE A 291 -2.40 -12.80 13.46
N GLU A 292 -1.92 -13.63 14.38
CA GLU A 292 -2.73 -14.65 15.06
C GLU A 292 -3.81 -14.04 15.97
N LYS A 293 -3.64 -12.79 16.44
CA LYS A 293 -4.70 -12.05 17.16
C LYS A 293 -5.96 -11.91 16.32
N TYR A 294 -5.84 -11.55 15.05
CA TYR A 294 -6.99 -11.27 14.17
C TYR A 294 -7.32 -12.42 13.21
N VAL A 295 -6.32 -13.19 12.77
CA VAL A 295 -6.44 -14.25 11.77
C VAL A 295 -6.06 -15.59 12.40
N ASP A 296 -7.03 -16.23 13.05
CA ASP A 296 -6.85 -17.55 13.66
C ASP A 296 -7.27 -18.69 12.73
N ALA A 297 -7.28 -19.92 13.27
CA ALA A 297 -7.68 -21.11 12.53
C ALA A 297 -9.11 -21.03 11.97
N GLU A 298 -10.04 -20.35 12.63
CA GLU A 298 -11.42 -20.20 12.15
C GLU A 298 -11.45 -19.28 10.92
N VAL A 299 -10.81 -18.11 11.01
CA VAL A 299 -10.68 -17.18 9.88
C VAL A 299 -9.93 -17.82 8.71
N LEU A 300 -8.79 -18.47 8.97
CA LEU A 300 -7.98 -19.14 7.96
C LEU A 300 -8.75 -20.25 7.23
N SER A 301 -9.63 -20.97 7.92
CA SER A 301 -10.40 -22.07 7.34
C SER A 301 -11.41 -21.62 6.28
N LYS A 302 -11.78 -20.33 6.31
CA LYS A 302 -12.76 -19.71 5.41
C LYS A 302 -12.08 -18.95 4.26
N MET A 303 -10.76 -18.85 4.26
CA MET A 303 -10.00 -18.23 3.17
C MET A 303 -9.88 -19.17 1.98
N VAL A 304 -10.14 -18.62 0.79
CA VAL A 304 -9.96 -19.30 -0.49
C VAL A 304 -8.73 -18.72 -1.18
N LEU A 305 -7.77 -19.58 -1.52
CA LEU A 305 -6.58 -19.23 -2.27
C LEU A 305 -6.71 -19.72 -3.71
N GLU A 306 -6.56 -18.80 -4.66
CA GLU A 306 -6.56 -19.06 -6.09
C GLU A 306 -5.31 -18.44 -6.73
N GLU A 307 -4.93 -18.95 -7.90
CA GLU A 307 -3.98 -18.25 -8.77
C GLU A 307 -4.77 -17.58 -9.89
N VAL A 308 -4.56 -16.28 -10.06
CA VAL A 308 -5.25 -15.46 -11.05
C VAL A 308 -4.23 -14.78 -11.94
N THR A 309 -4.67 -14.34 -13.11
CA THR A 309 -3.89 -13.44 -13.97
C THR A 309 -4.74 -12.22 -14.24
N GLU A 310 -4.29 -11.06 -13.79
CA GLU A 310 -4.91 -9.77 -14.09
C GLU A 310 -3.87 -8.86 -14.73
N GLU A 311 -4.27 -8.10 -15.76
CA GLU A 311 -3.37 -7.14 -16.42
C GLU A 311 -2.02 -7.77 -16.86
N ALA A 312 -2.09 -9.03 -17.36
CA ALA A 312 -0.95 -9.86 -17.75
C ALA A 312 0.03 -10.27 -16.62
N THR A 313 -0.32 -10.03 -15.36
CA THR A 313 0.48 -10.40 -14.18
C THR A 313 -0.17 -11.55 -13.43
N ARG A 314 0.59 -12.65 -13.22
CA ARG A 314 0.15 -13.79 -12.39
C ARG A 314 0.25 -13.41 -10.91
N MET A 315 -0.83 -13.64 -10.17
CA MET A 315 -0.94 -13.31 -8.74
C MET A 315 -1.60 -14.44 -7.96
N TYR A 316 -1.28 -14.54 -6.68
CA TYR A 316 -2.10 -15.27 -5.72
C TYR A 316 -3.24 -14.37 -5.27
N LYS A 317 -4.48 -14.87 -5.30
CA LYS A 317 -5.67 -14.20 -4.79
C LYS A 317 -6.16 -14.93 -3.53
N ILE A 318 -6.18 -14.24 -2.40
CA ILE A 318 -6.80 -14.72 -1.16
C ILE A 318 -8.14 -14.00 -1.01
N THR A 319 -9.24 -14.76 -0.89
CA THR A 319 -10.58 -14.22 -0.65
C THR A 319 -11.14 -14.76 0.66
N LEU A 320 -11.77 -13.89 1.46
CA LEU A 320 -12.66 -14.30 2.56
C LEU A 320 -14.00 -13.63 2.33
N ASN A 321 -15.04 -14.46 2.31
CA ASN A 321 -16.42 -14.00 2.38
C ASN A 321 -16.89 -14.37 3.78
N ALA A 322 -16.98 -13.39 4.68
CA ALA A 322 -17.34 -13.65 6.06
C ALA A 322 -18.85 -13.89 6.17
N ASP A 323 -19.22 -15.07 6.68
CA ASP A 323 -20.59 -15.35 7.08
C ASP A 323 -20.91 -14.64 8.42
N PRO A 324 -22.19 -14.54 8.83
CA PRO A 324 -22.55 -13.84 10.07
C PRO A 324 -21.81 -14.33 11.32
N ALA A 325 -21.52 -15.63 11.40
CA ALA A 325 -20.77 -16.20 12.52
C ALA A 325 -19.32 -15.70 12.52
N LEU A 326 -18.68 -15.67 11.36
CA LEU A 326 -17.32 -15.15 11.23
C LEU A 326 -17.25 -13.63 11.47
N ILE A 327 -18.27 -12.88 11.05
CA ILE A 327 -18.38 -11.44 11.33
C ILE A 327 -18.45 -11.21 12.85
N ASP A 328 -19.29 -11.96 13.56
CA ASP A 328 -19.37 -11.89 15.02
C ASP A 328 -18.06 -12.27 15.70
N HIS A 329 -17.38 -13.31 15.22
CA HIS A 329 -16.08 -13.75 15.72
C HIS A 329 -15.01 -12.65 15.58
N LEU A 330 -14.93 -12.01 14.41
CA LEU A 330 -14.04 -10.87 14.18
C LEU A 330 -14.40 -9.70 15.11
N GLY A 331 -15.69 -9.39 15.27
CA GLY A 331 -16.16 -8.37 16.19
C GLY A 331 -15.74 -8.62 17.65
N GLN A 332 -15.83 -9.86 18.12
CA GLN A 332 -15.36 -10.25 19.45
C GLN A 332 -13.86 -10.03 19.61
N LYS A 333 -13.06 -10.44 18.62
CA LYS A 333 -11.60 -10.24 18.65
C LYS A 333 -11.21 -8.77 18.72
N PHE A 334 -11.87 -7.90 17.94
CA PHE A 334 -11.63 -6.45 18.00
C PHE A 334 -11.94 -5.89 19.40
N GLU A 335 -13.06 -6.30 20.00
CA GLU A 335 -13.43 -5.87 21.35
C GLU A 335 -12.49 -6.41 22.44
N GLU A 336 -12.01 -7.64 22.31
CA GLU A 336 -11.01 -8.21 23.23
C GLU A 336 -9.70 -7.44 23.22
N GLU A 337 -9.17 -7.10 22.04
CA GLU A 337 -7.94 -6.30 21.92
C GLU A 337 -8.16 -4.85 22.39
N ARG A 338 -9.33 -4.26 22.10
CA ARG A 338 -9.69 -2.93 22.60
C ARG A 338 -9.72 -2.87 24.13
N LYS A 339 -10.26 -3.90 24.79
CA LYS A 339 -10.27 -4.02 26.26
C LYS A 339 -8.86 -4.11 26.84
N LYS A 340 -7.94 -4.79 26.16
CA LYS A 340 -6.53 -4.89 26.59
C LYS A 340 -5.79 -3.57 26.46
N ALA A 341 -6.13 -2.74 25.48
CA ALA A 341 -5.47 -1.45 25.21
C ALA A 341 -5.82 -0.32 26.20
N GLY A 342 -6.67 -0.55 27.20
CA GLY A 342 -6.88 0.38 28.32
C GLY A 342 -7.55 1.72 28.00
N GLY A 343 -8.22 1.83 26.85
CA GLY A 343 -8.96 3.05 26.46
C GLY A 343 -10.17 3.34 27.34
N ALA A 344 -10.63 4.60 27.34
CA ALA A 344 -11.83 5.03 28.08
C ALA A 344 -13.06 4.20 27.64
N TYR A 345 -13.62 3.45 28.58
CA TYR A 345 -14.85 2.69 28.37
C TYR A 345 -16.04 3.64 28.43
N LEU A 346 -16.72 3.84 27.30
CA LEU A 346 -18.15 4.12 27.39
C LEU A 346 -18.79 2.81 27.82
N ASN A 347 -19.07 2.67 29.12
CA ASN A 347 -19.92 1.61 29.64
C ASN A 347 -21.23 1.66 28.84
N GLN A 348 -21.38 0.80 27.84
CA GLN A 348 -22.66 0.56 27.20
C GLN A 348 -23.40 -0.46 28.07
N PRO A 349 -24.42 -0.06 28.83
CA PRO A 349 -25.25 -1.01 29.55
C PRO A 349 -26.16 -1.68 28.51
N GLY A 350 -25.82 -2.91 28.13
CA GLY A 350 -26.60 -3.69 27.16
C GLY A 350 -25.97 -5.05 26.87
N GLU A 351 -26.75 -5.98 26.31
CA GLU A 351 -26.21 -7.21 25.75
C GLU A 351 -25.18 -6.86 24.65
N PRO A 352 -24.09 -7.65 24.49
CA PRO A 352 -23.10 -7.40 23.46
C PRO A 352 -23.79 -7.42 22.09
N GLN A 353 -23.87 -6.26 21.45
CA GLN A 353 -24.43 -6.13 20.11
C GLN A 353 -23.54 -6.90 19.14
N LYS A 354 -24.15 -7.82 18.38
CA LYS A 354 -23.42 -8.64 17.42
C LYS A 354 -23.01 -7.76 16.25
N LEU A 355 -21.77 -7.89 15.78
CA LEU A 355 -21.32 -7.13 14.63
C LEU A 355 -22.15 -7.48 13.38
N SER A 356 -22.60 -8.74 13.26
CA SER A 356 -23.49 -9.19 12.18
C SER A 356 -24.90 -8.59 12.21
N ASP A 357 -25.31 -7.97 13.33
CA ASP A 357 -26.56 -7.20 13.37
C ASP A 357 -26.46 -5.93 12.51
N MET A 358 -25.25 -5.36 12.38
CA MET A 358 -24.96 -4.18 11.58
C MET A 358 -24.34 -4.52 10.22
N VAL A 359 -23.36 -5.42 10.19
CA VAL A 359 -22.60 -5.80 8.99
C VAL A 359 -23.23 -7.05 8.37
N LYS A 360 -23.89 -6.90 7.22
CA LYS A 360 -24.58 -8.00 6.53
C LYS A 360 -23.69 -8.74 5.54
N VAL A 361 -22.76 -8.01 4.92
CA VAL A 361 -21.73 -8.56 4.04
C VAL A 361 -20.40 -7.99 4.48
N LEU A 362 -19.40 -8.85 4.60
CA LEU A 362 -18.00 -8.46 4.72
C LEU A 362 -17.17 -9.38 3.84
N LYS A 363 -16.50 -8.79 2.86
CA LYS A 363 -15.62 -9.50 1.95
C LYS A 363 -14.31 -8.74 1.83
N TRP A 364 -13.21 -9.47 1.90
CA TRP A 364 -11.89 -8.94 1.56
C TRP A 364 -11.26 -9.79 0.43
N GLU A 365 -10.41 -9.17 -0.36
CA GLU A 365 -9.60 -9.83 -1.38
C GLU A 365 -8.19 -9.24 -1.34
N VAL A 366 -7.17 -10.10 -1.28
CA VAL A 366 -5.76 -9.71 -1.30
C VAL A 366 -5.08 -10.38 -2.48
N TYR A 367 -4.35 -9.60 -3.28
CA TYR A 367 -3.63 -10.04 -4.46
C TYR A 367 -2.14 -9.88 -4.22
N ILE A 368 -1.40 -10.98 -4.32
CA ILE A 368 0.02 -11.07 -3.92
C ILE A 368 0.84 -11.53 -5.12
N GLU A 369 1.93 -10.82 -5.41
CA GLU A 369 2.84 -11.20 -6.48
C GLU A 369 3.68 -12.43 -6.08
N PRO A 370 3.77 -13.49 -6.91
CA PRO A 370 4.45 -14.74 -6.51
C PRO A 370 5.97 -14.64 -6.32
N LYS A 371 6.62 -13.67 -6.96
CA LYS A 371 8.08 -13.51 -6.92
C LYS A 371 8.54 -12.71 -5.70
N SER A 372 7.95 -11.53 -5.52
CA SER A 372 8.32 -10.56 -4.48
C SER A 372 7.54 -10.76 -3.18
N TYR A 373 6.36 -11.38 -3.25
CA TYR A 373 5.35 -11.44 -2.18
C TYR A 373 4.77 -10.08 -1.78
N TYR A 374 4.97 -9.04 -2.61
CA TYR A 374 4.30 -7.75 -2.41
C TYR A 374 2.81 -7.84 -2.68
N THR A 375 2.05 -7.03 -1.93
CA THR A 375 0.61 -6.89 -2.09
C THR A 375 0.40 -5.94 -3.24
N LYS A 376 -0.16 -6.42 -4.34
CA LYS A 376 -0.46 -5.58 -5.51
C LYS A 376 -1.83 -4.95 -5.43
N LYS A 377 -2.77 -5.60 -4.76
CA LYS A 377 -4.15 -5.12 -4.63
C LYS A 377 -4.80 -5.65 -3.36
N LEU A 378 -5.52 -4.77 -2.66
CA LEU A 378 -6.39 -5.07 -1.53
C LEU A 378 -7.78 -4.52 -1.85
N ILE A 379 -8.83 -5.32 -1.68
CA ILE A 379 -10.22 -4.88 -1.83
C ILE A 379 -10.98 -5.30 -0.58
N VAL A 380 -11.73 -4.39 0.03
CA VAL A 380 -12.63 -4.67 1.15
C VAL A 380 -14.00 -4.11 0.81
N THR A 381 -15.03 -4.94 0.85
CA THR A 381 -16.42 -4.52 0.63
C THR A 381 -17.27 -4.91 1.82
N ALA A 382 -18.11 -3.98 2.27
CA ALA A 382 -19.04 -4.21 3.37
C ALA A 382 -20.42 -3.63 3.06
N ASP A 383 -21.47 -4.39 3.40
CA ASP A 383 -22.84 -3.90 3.41
C ASP A 383 -23.28 -3.72 4.86
N LEU A 384 -23.64 -2.50 5.21
CA LEU A 384 -24.13 -2.10 6.52
C LEU A 384 -25.64 -1.90 6.47
N GLU A 385 -26.32 -2.43 7.48
CA GLU A 385 -27.73 -2.20 7.74
C GLU A 385 -27.85 -1.71 9.19
N THR A 386 -28.20 -0.44 9.36
CA THR A 386 -28.41 0.14 10.68
C THR A 386 -29.83 0.65 10.80
N ASP A 387 -30.33 0.77 12.03
CA ASP A 387 -31.46 1.68 12.26
C ASP A 387 -31.09 3.04 11.68
N LYS A 388 -32.07 3.76 11.13
CA LYS A 388 -31.83 5.03 10.45
C LYS A 388 -30.90 5.89 11.30
N MET A 389 -29.67 6.09 10.83
CA MET A 389 -28.80 7.05 11.48
C MET A 389 -29.45 8.39 11.19
N ASP A 390 -30.09 8.96 12.20
CA ASP A 390 -30.36 10.38 12.20
C ASP A 390 -28.99 11.05 12.30
N TYR A 391 -28.29 11.13 11.17
CA TYR A 391 -27.42 12.26 10.90
C TYR A 391 -28.37 13.45 10.83
N GLY A 392 -28.92 13.81 11.99
CA GLY A 392 -29.88 14.89 12.12
C GLY A 392 -29.25 16.01 11.34
N ASN A 393 -29.95 16.45 10.28
CA ASN A 393 -29.52 17.54 9.42
C ASN A 393 -28.82 18.55 10.33
N LEU A 394 -27.49 18.60 10.30
CA LEU A 394 -26.70 19.37 11.27
C LEU A 394 -27.04 20.87 11.20
N PHE A 395 -27.87 21.25 10.22
CA PHE A 395 -28.26 22.61 9.88
C PHE A 395 -29.78 22.85 9.74
N LEU A 396 -30.64 21.82 9.68
CA LEU A 396 -32.10 22.01 9.49
C LEU A 396 -32.91 20.94 10.24
N GLY A 397 -33.30 21.26 11.47
CA GLY A 397 -34.01 20.38 12.40
C GLY A 397 -35.37 19.89 11.89
N THR A 398 -35.37 18.81 11.12
CA THR A 398 -36.58 18.04 10.84
C THR A 398 -36.32 16.57 11.09
N SER A 399 -36.85 16.08 12.21
CA SER A 399 -36.97 14.66 12.54
C SER A 399 -37.91 13.98 11.56
N SER A 400 -37.41 13.04 10.76
CA SER A 400 -38.26 12.14 9.96
C SER A 400 -38.38 10.78 10.65
N SER A 401 -39.59 10.21 10.57
CA SER A 401 -40.09 9.03 11.29
C SER A 401 -39.17 7.78 11.29
N PRO A 402 -39.17 6.92 12.34
CA PRO A 402 -38.12 5.94 12.62
C PRO A 402 -38.20 4.58 11.88
N SER A 403 -38.94 4.44 10.78
CA SER A 403 -39.38 3.09 10.34
C SER A 403 -38.64 2.42 9.18
N GLU A 404 -37.59 3.01 8.60
CA GLU A 404 -36.80 2.35 7.55
C GLU A 404 -35.34 2.21 7.96
N LYS A 405 -34.80 0.99 7.90
CA LYS A 405 -33.38 0.73 8.14
C LYS A 405 -32.54 1.39 7.04
N SER A 406 -31.47 2.06 7.43
CA SER A 406 -30.49 2.62 6.50
C SER A 406 -29.64 1.49 5.94
N GLN A 407 -29.47 1.47 4.62
CA GLN A 407 -28.55 0.57 3.94
C GLN A 407 -27.39 1.39 3.38
N THR A 408 -26.17 1.01 3.74
CA THR A 408 -24.94 1.65 3.28
C THR A 408 -24.00 0.60 2.73
N LYS A 409 -23.53 0.77 1.50
CA LYS A 409 -22.51 -0.09 0.89
C LYS A 409 -21.18 0.65 0.88
N ILE A 410 -20.13 -0.03 1.30
CA ILE A 410 -18.78 0.50 1.38
C ILE A 410 -17.88 -0.41 0.53
N ALA A 411 -17.09 0.19 -0.36
CA ALA A 411 -16.04 -0.50 -1.10
C ALA A 411 -14.74 0.29 -0.97
N PHE A 412 -13.74 -0.33 -0.38
CA PHE A 412 -12.37 0.14 -0.34
C PHE A 412 -11.52 -0.69 -1.30
N ALA A 413 -10.68 -0.05 -2.10
CA ALA A 413 -9.67 -0.72 -2.90
C ALA A 413 -8.35 0.04 -2.81
N ALA A 414 -7.25 -0.67 -2.64
CA ALA A 414 -5.90 -0.12 -2.71
C ALA A 414 -5.08 -0.96 -3.69
N LYS A 415 -4.40 -0.30 -4.62
CA LYS A 415 -3.40 -0.88 -5.51
C LYS A 415 -2.03 -0.31 -5.16
N PHE A 416 -1.00 -1.14 -5.23
CA PHE A 416 0.38 -0.77 -4.91
C PHE A 416 1.33 -1.29 -5.99
N ASP A 417 2.20 -0.41 -6.48
CA ASP A 417 3.11 -0.68 -7.58
C ASP A 417 4.46 0.02 -7.37
N ASP A 418 5.36 -0.11 -8.35
CA ASP A 418 6.66 0.59 -8.41
C ASP A 418 7.52 0.46 -7.13
N PHE A 419 7.44 -0.71 -6.49
CA PHE A 419 8.18 -1.00 -5.26
C PHE A 419 9.69 -0.84 -5.45
N GLY A 420 10.30 0.03 -4.65
CA GLY A 420 11.73 0.32 -4.71
C GLY A 420 12.16 1.22 -5.87
N GLU A 421 11.25 1.64 -6.74
CA GLU A 421 11.55 2.58 -7.83
C GLU A 421 11.77 4.01 -7.32
N GLU A 422 12.43 4.84 -8.11
CA GLU A 422 12.74 6.22 -7.72
C GLU A 422 11.48 7.09 -7.73
N VAL A 423 11.14 7.68 -6.58
CA VAL A 423 10.05 8.66 -6.47
C VAL A 423 10.59 10.06 -6.76
N VAL A 424 10.20 10.57 -7.93
CA VAL A 424 10.55 11.91 -8.38
C VAL A 424 9.44 12.90 -7.99
N VAL A 425 9.78 13.87 -7.14
CA VAL A 425 8.91 14.99 -6.79
C VAL A 425 9.51 16.27 -7.35
N GLN A 426 8.80 16.91 -8.28
CA GLN A 426 9.21 18.20 -8.84
C GLN A 426 8.69 19.33 -7.96
N GLU A 427 9.52 20.36 -7.77
CA GLU A 427 9.10 21.59 -7.10
C GLU A 427 8.15 22.35 -8.03
N PRO A 428 6.94 22.69 -7.58
CA PRO A 428 6.01 23.43 -8.42
C PRO A 428 6.51 24.83 -8.74
N GLU A 429 6.24 25.31 -9.95
CA GLU A 429 6.48 26.70 -10.34
C GLU A 429 5.34 27.61 -9.88
N GLY A 430 5.64 28.90 -9.66
CA GLY A 430 4.62 29.91 -9.33
C GLY A 430 4.00 29.75 -7.94
N THR A 431 4.77 29.25 -6.97
CA THR A 431 4.30 29.04 -5.60
C THR A 431 4.14 30.37 -4.84
N ILE A 432 3.06 30.50 -4.08
CA ILE A 432 2.95 31.50 -3.01
C ILE A 432 3.39 30.90 -1.67
N THR A 433 3.75 31.73 -0.70
CA THR A 433 4.03 31.28 0.67
C THR A 433 2.74 30.97 1.43
N PHE A 434 2.83 30.13 2.46
CA PHE A 434 1.70 29.87 3.35
C PHE A 434 1.17 31.15 4.01
N GLU A 435 2.05 32.10 4.35
CA GLU A 435 1.66 33.40 4.90
C GLU A 435 0.81 34.20 3.91
N GLU A 436 1.26 34.33 2.66
CA GLU A 436 0.50 34.98 1.59
C GLU A 436 -0.85 34.31 1.37
N PHE A 437 -0.90 32.98 1.34
CA PHE A 437 -2.15 32.22 1.25
C PHE A 437 -3.11 32.57 2.40
N THR A 438 -2.63 32.56 3.65
CA THR A 438 -3.49 32.90 4.81
C THR A 438 -3.98 34.34 4.78
N ASN A 439 -3.17 35.28 4.29
CA ASN A 439 -3.57 36.67 4.12
C ASN A 439 -4.67 36.81 3.06
N ILE A 440 -4.53 36.15 1.90
CA ILE A 440 -5.57 36.14 0.85
C ILE A 440 -6.87 35.56 1.39
N VAL A 441 -6.83 34.41 2.07
CA VAL A 441 -8.02 33.79 2.69
C VAL A 441 -8.65 34.72 3.72
N SER A 442 -7.84 35.38 4.56
CA SER A 442 -8.34 36.31 5.57
C SER A 442 -9.07 37.50 4.93
N GLU A 443 -8.52 38.08 3.87
CA GLU A 443 -9.14 39.21 3.16
C GLU A 443 -10.45 38.80 2.45
N ILE A 444 -10.49 37.61 1.83
CA ILE A 444 -11.72 37.03 1.26
C ILE A 444 -12.80 36.94 2.36
N LEU A 445 -12.49 36.33 3.50
CA LEU A 445 -13.45 36.17 4.59
C LEU A 445 -13.91 37.53 5.15
N LYS A 446 -13.00 38.49 5.36
CA LYS A 446 -13.37 39.85 5.81
C LYS A 446 -14.31 40.53 4.83
N GLN A 447 -14.05 40.42 3.53
CA GLN A 447 -14.91 41.02 2.50
C GLN A 447 -16.32 40.40 2.54
N ILE A 448 -16.40 39.08 2.62
CA ILE A 448 -17.68 38.37 2.69
C ILE A 448 -18.46 38.76 3.96
N TYR A 449 -17.79 38.80 5.12
CA TYR A 449 -18.44 39.26 6.36
C TYR A 449 -18.93 40.70 6.23
N LYS A 450 -18.13 41.61 5.68
CA LYS A 450 -18.52 43.00 5.48
C LYS A 450 -19.72 43.14 4.54
N GLU A 451 -19.76 42.39 3.44
CA GLU A 451 -20.90 42.38 2.51
C GLU A 451 -22.16 41.80 3.17
N PHE A 452 -22.02 40.73 3.95
CA PHE A 452 -23.13 40.16 4.73
C PHE A 452 -23.72 41.19 5.70
N PHE A 453 -22.88 41.84 6.53
CA PHE A 453 -23.34 42.87 7.46
C PHE A 453 -23.96 44.07 6.72
N ASN A 454 -23.30 44.61 5.69
CA ASN A 454 -23.87 45.73 4.94
C ASN A 454 -25.21 45.38 4.26
N SER A 455 -25.42 44.14 3.82
CA SER A 455 -26.68 43.70 3.23
C SER A 455 -27.84 43.57 4.24
N GLN A 456 -27.53 43.24 5.51
CA GLN A 456 -28.52 43.19 6.59
C GLN A 456 -28.90 44.59 7.08
N TYR A 457 -27.92 45.50 7.16
CA TYR A 457 -28.13 46.85 7.70
C TYR A 457 -28.49 47.91 6.65
N SER A 458 -28.28 47.65 5.35
CA SER A 458 -28.74 48.56 4.28
C SER A 458 -30.26 48.49 4.00
N SER A 459 -31.00 47.60 4.68
CA SER A 459 -32.47 47.53 4.61
C SER A 459 -33.18 48.15 5.81
N SER A 460 -32.42 48.65 6.80
CA SER A 460 -32.94 49.45 7.90
C SER A 460 -32.19 50.78 7.92
N ASP A 461 -32.90 51.88 7.65
CA ASP A 461 -32.47 53.23 8.00
C ASP A 461 -32.31 53.33 9.53
N ALA A 462 -31.20 52.82 10.04
CA ALA A 462 -30.79 52.95 11.43
C ALA A 462 -29.28 53.15 11.44
N GLU A 463 -28.91 54.43 11.39
CA GLU A 463 -27.60 54.95 11.74
C GLU A 463 -27.20 54.40 13.12
N LEU A 464 -26.24 53.48 13.14
CA LEU A 464 -25.64 52.97 14.37
C LEU A 464 -24.14 53.25 14.31
N GLU A 465 -23.72 54.17 15.18
CA GLU A 465 -22.33 54.49 15.46
C GLU A 465 -21.56 53.20 15.82
N LEU A 466 -20.45 52.96 15.11
CA LEU A 466 -19.49 51.93 15.49
C LEU A 466 -18.81 52.36 16.80
N PRO A 467 -18.66 51.47 17.81
CA PRO A 467 -17.77 51.75 18.91
C PRO A 467 -16.32 51.68 18.43
N ASP A 468 -15.59 52.78 18.64
CA ASP A 468 -14.14 52.85 18.55
C ASP A 468 -13.54 51.85 19.55
N ASN A 469 -13.16 50.67 19.06
CA ASN A 469 -12.05 49.81 19.50
C ASN A 469 -12.40 48.34 19.24
N LEU A 470 -11.77 47.77 18.21
CA LEU A 470 -11.28 46.39 18.17
C LEU A 470 -10.08 46.31 17.22
#